data_AF-A0A4P9VFI3-F1
#
_entry.id   AF-A0A4P9VFI3-F1
#
_cell.length_a   1.000
_cell.length_b   1.000
_cell.length_c   1.000
_cell.angle_alpha   90.00
_cell.angle_beta   90.00
_cell.angle_gamma   90.00
#
_symmetry.space_group_name_H-M   'P 1'
#
loop_
_entity.id
_entity.type
_entity.pdbx_description
1 polymer ?
#
loop_
_entity_poly.entity_id
_entity_poly.type
_entity_poly.pdbx_seq_one_letter_code
_entity_poly.pdbx_strand_id
1 'polypeptide(L)'
;MMIKCDEHGFSNGLLVSPDIKEQIQNSMHYTNIITIDYEYKGDVVDSFYLSECFAQKYGFFCNKILTLPDDYPEWVSKLAPLCEKCFQKFTNFR
;
A
#
# COMPACT_ATOMS: atom_id res chain seq x y z
N MET A 1 6.78 -9.47 -1.39
CA MET A 1 8.17 -9.14 -0.98
C MET A 1 8.36 -9.51 0.49
N MET A 2 9.54 -9.97 0.91
CA MET A 2 9.85 -10.20 2.33
C MET A 2 10.66 -9.03 2.89
N ILE A 3 10.30 -8.51 4.07
CA ILE A 3 11.00 -7.40 4.72
C ILE A 3 11.31 -7.74 6.18
N LYS A 4 12.32 -7.06 6.75
CA LYS A 4 12.61 -7.12 8.18
C LYS A 4 11.84 -5.98 8.88
N CYS A 5 10.93 -6.37 9.77
CA CYS A 5 10.17 -5.50 10.65
C CYS A 5 10.78 -5.53 12.05
N ASP A 6 10.90 -4.37 12.69
CA ASP A 6 11.47 -4.28 14.03
C ASP A 6 10.59 -4.96 15.09
N GLU A 7 9.25 -4.93 14.90
CA GLU A 7 8.31 -5.59 15.82
C GLU A 7 8.10 -7.08 15.52
N HIS A 8 8.06 -7.47 14.24
CA HIS A 8 7.58 -8.78 13.81
C HIS A 8 8.66 -9.68 13.19
N GLY A 9 9.91 -9.22 13.11
CA GLY A 9 10.99 -9.94 12.44
C GLY A 9 10.78 -10.02 10.91
N PHE A 10 11.10 -11.14 10.30
CA PHE A 10 10.85 -11.36 8.87
C PHE A 10 9.35 -11.55 8.63
N SER A 11 8.78 -10.72 7.76
CA SER A 11 7.36 -10.77 7.41
C SER A 11 7.15 -10.39 5.94
N ASN A 12 5.97 -10.73 5.43
CA ASN A 12 5.48 -10.18 4.18
C ASN A 12 5.44 -8.65 4.26
N GLY A 13 5.97 -8.02 3.22
CA GLY A 13 5.91 -6.59 3.01
C GLY A 13 4.86 -6.23 1.97
N LEU A 14 4.12 -5.16 2.26
CA LEU A 14 3.23 -4.47 1.35
C LEU A 14 3.86 -3.13 0.95
N LEU A 15 3.38 -2.55 -0.15
CA LEU A 15 3.77 -1.22 -0.59
C LEU A 15 2.65 -0.23 -0.27
N VAL A 16 2.98 0.76 0.57
CA VAL A 16 2.03 1.76 1.07
C VAL A 16 2.49 3.18 0.71
N SER A 17 1.59 4.15 0.72
CA SER A 17 2.01 5.55 0.65
C SER A 17 2.85 5.95 1.88
N PRO A 18 3.82 6.88 1.75
CA PRO A 18 4.74 7.23 2.84
C PRO A 18 4.05 7.68 4.14
N ASP A 19 2.95 8.40 4.01
CA ASP A 19 2.19 8.93 5.14
C ASP A 19 1.46 7.82 5.92
N ILE A 20 0.99 6.75 5.26
CA ILE A 20 0.45 5.57 5.96
C ILE A 20 1.56 4.93 6.80
N LYS A 21 2.75 4.73 6.21
CA LYS A 21 3.88 4.15 6.93
C LYS A 21 4.26 4.98 8.15
N GLU A 22 4.39 6.29 7.99
CA GLU A 22 4.74 7.21 9.07
C GLU A 22 3.72 7.15 10.22
N GLN A 23 2.42 7.18 9.92
CA GLN A 23 1.38 7.11 10.95
C GLN A 23 1.42 5.77 11.71
N ILE A 24 1.57 4.66 11.00
CA ILE A 24 1.64 3.33 11.61
C ILE A 24 2.88 3.18 12.49
N GLN A 25 4.03 3.70 12.05
CA GLN A 25 5.26 3.72 12.87
C GLN A 25 5.10 4.56 14.13
N ASN A 26 4.27 5.60 14.09
CA ASN A 26 3.88 6.40 15.25
C ASN A 26 2.70 5.78 16.04
N SER A 27 2.35 4.52 15.78
CA SER A 27 1.25 3.79 16.44
C SER A 27 -0.11 4.46 16.33
N MET A 28 -0.34 5.22 15.25
CA MET A 28 -1.62 5.84 14.96
C MET A 28 -2.47 4.93 14.07
N HIS A 29 -3.77 4.89 14.34
CA HIS A 29 -4.72 4.20 13.47
C HIS A 29 -4.96 4.98 12.19
N TYR A 30 -4.98 4.28 11.07
CA TYR A 30 -5.29 4.87 9.76
C TYR A 30 -6.64 4.34 9.26
N THR A 31 -7.55 5.26 8.96
CA THR A 31 -8.84 4.99 8.32
C THR A 31 -8.85 5.65 6.94
N ASN A 32 -9.54 5.05 5.96
CA ASN A 32 -9.64 5.52 4.56
C ASN A 32 -8.40 5.22 3.69
N ILE A 33 -8.25 3.93 3.36
CA ILE A 33 -7.22 3.44 2.43
C ILE A 33 -7.85 3.24 1.05
N ILE A 34 -7.21 3.80 0.03
CA ILE A 34 -7.52 3.53 -1.37
C ILE A 34 -6.57 2.45 -1.88
N THR A 35 -7.13 1.39 -2.47
CA THR A 35 -6.35 0.28 -3.04
C THR A 35 -6.27 0.41 -4.56
N ILE A 36 -5.06 0.34 -5.09
CA ILE A 36 -4.81 0.26 -6.54
C ILE A 36 -4.20 -1.10 -6.83
N ASP A 37 -4.98 -1.95 -7.47
CA ASP A 37 -4.57 -3.29 -7.87
C ASP A 37 -4.21 -3.30 -9.36
N TYR A 38 -3.10 -3.93 -9.69
CA TYR A 38 -2.72 -4.22 -11.07
C TYR A 38 -3.02 -5.69 -11.39
N GLU A 39 -3.68 -5.91 -12.52
CA GLU A 39 -4.16 -7.20 -12.98
C GLU A 39 -3.47 -7.61 -14.29
N TYR A 40 -3.11 -8.89 -14.39
CA TYR A 40 -2.65 -9.51 -15.62
C TYR A 40 -3.40 -10.83 -15.85
N LYS A 41 -4.11 -10.93 -16.98
CA LYS A 41 -4.89 -12.13 -17.37
C LYS A 41 -5.95 -12.59 -16.36
N GLY A 42 -6.52 -11.67 -15.58
CA GLY A 42 -7.55 -12.01 -14.59
C GLY A 42 -7.03 -12.20 -13.16
N ASP A 43 -5.70 -12.15 -12.97
CA ASP A 43 -5.06 -12.30 -11.68
C ASP A 43 -4.46 -10.96 -11.20
N VAL A 44 -4.74 -10.59 -9.95
CA VAL A 44 -4.08 -9.45 -9.29
C VAL A 44 -2.63 -9.83 -9.00
N VAL A 45 -1.70 -9.09 -9.58
CA VAL A 45 -0.26 -9.36 -9.45
C VAL A 45 0.42 -8.41 -8.47
N ASP A 46 -0.07 -7.17 -8.36
CA ASP A 46 0.47 -6.16 -7.46
C ASP A 46 -0.68 -5.33 -6.86
N SER A 47 -0.58 -5.06 -5.55
CA SER A 47 -1.55 -4.25 -4.80
C SER A 47 -0.83 -3.14 -4.06
N PHE A 48 -1.31 -1.91 -4.25
CA PHE A 48 -0.78 -0.72 -3.61
C PHE A 48 -1.82 -0.06 -2.71
N TYR A 49 -1.41 0.30 -1.50
CA TYR A 49 -2.30 0.83 -0.46
C TYR A 49 -1.97 2.29 -0.19
N LEU A 50 -2.87 3.18 -0.60
CA LEU A 50 -2.62 4.61 -0.62
C LEU A 50 -3.53 5.30 0.39
N SER A 51 -3.01 6.36 1.02
CA SER A 51 -3.89 7.31 1.66
C SER A 51 -4.75 8.03 0.62
N GLU A 52 -5.91 8.50 1.05
CA GLU A 52 -6.76 9.35 0.22
C GLU A 52 -6.01 10.59 -0.29
N CYS A 53 -5.27 11.28 0.59
CA CYS A 53 -4.47 12.45 0.22
C CYS A 53 -3.39 12.14 -0.81
N PHE A 54 -2.70 11.00 -0.71
CA PHE A 54 -1.69 10.60 -1.69
C PHE A 54 -2.34 10.19 -3.01
N ALA A 55 -3.40 9.39 -2.96
CA ALA A 55 -4.16 8.92 -4.11
C ALA A 55 -4.73 10.07 -4.94
N GLN A 56 -5.35 11.06 -4.30
CA GLN A 56 -5.96 12.21 -4.97
C GLN A 56 -4.94 13.06 -5.73
N LYS A 57 -3.70 13.18 -5.24
CA LYS A 57 -2.60 13.88 -5.96
C LYS A 57 -2.32 13.27 -7.33
N TYR A 58 -2.63 12.00 -7.52
CA TYR A 58 -2.45 11.26 -8.78
C TYR A 58 -3.78 10.92 -9.47
N GLY A 59 -4.89 11.56 -9.04
CA GLY A 59 -6.19 11.42 -9.69
C GLY A 59 -6.98 10.16 -9.31
N PHE A 60 -6.62 9.49 -8.21
CA PHE A 60 -7.35 8.35 -7.68
C PHE A 60 -8.29 8.80 -6.56
N PHE A 61 -9.59 8.57 -6.74
CA PHE A 61 -10.65 8.97 -5.80
C PHE A 61 -11.36 7.77 -5.16
N CYS A 62 -11.06 6.56 -5.61
CA CYS A 62 -11.64 5.31 -5.13
C CYS A 62 -10.71 4.16 -5.46
N ASN A 63 -11.00 2.98 -4.90
CA ASN A 63 -10.30 1.75 -5.24
C ASN A 63 -10.38 1.48 -6.75
N LYS A 64 -9.28 1.01 -7.34
CA LYS A 64 -9.23 0.68 -8.77
C LYS A 64 -8.47 -0.61 -9.02
N ILE A 65 -8.95 -1.34 -10.02
CA ILE A 65 -8.22 -2.42 -10.67
C ILE A 65 -7.80 -1.88 -12.03
N LEU A 66 -6.51 -1.97 -12.35
CA LEU A 66 -5.90 -1.48 -13.57
C LEU A 66 -5.19 -2.64 -14.27
N THR A 67 -5.11 -2.61 -15.59
CA THR A 67 -4.25 -3.55 -16.32
C THR A 67 -2.79 -3.29 -15.99
N LEU A 68 -2.02 -4.34 -15.72
CA LEU A 68 -0.57 -4.26 -15.49
C LEU A 68 0.10 -3.50 -16.66
N PRO A 69 0.74 -2.35 -16.41
CA PRO A 69 1.44 -1.61 -17.45
C PRO A 69 2.80 -2.24 -17.75
N ASP A 70 3.36 -1.91 -18.91
CA ASP A 70 4.75 -2.28 -19.23
C ASP A 70 5.74 -1.60 -18.27
N ASP A 71 5.45 -0.35 -17.88
CA ASP A 71 6.21 0.43 -16.91
C ASP A 71 5.30 1.02 -15.83
N TYR A 72 5.74 0.93 -14.57
CA TYR A 72 5.00 1.52 -13.47
C TYR A 72 5.02 3.05 -13.51
N PRO A 73 3.90 3.71 -13.17
CA PRO A 73 3.87 5.17 -13.06
C PRO A 73 4.76 5.66 -11.92
N GLU A 74 5.29 6.88 -12.06
CA GLU A 74 6.28 7.48 -11.14
C GLU A 74 5.84 7.46 -9.66
N TRP A 75 4.55 7.53 -9.37
CA TRP A 75 4.08 7.50 -7.99
C TRP A 75 4.37 6.17 -7.28
N VAL A 76 4.48 5.06 -8.01
CA VAL A 76 4.80 3.73 -7.45
C VAL A 76 6.20 3.73 -6.84
N SER A 77 7.17 4.43 -7.45
CA SER A 77 8.54 4.50 -6.91
C SER A 77 8.64 5.32 -5.63
N LYS A 78 7.57 6.04 -5.26
CA LYS A 78 7.48 6.83 -4.01
C LYS A 78 6.85 6.02 -2.86
N LEU A 79 6.36 4.81 -3.13
CA LEU A 79 5.81 3.96 -2.09
C LEU A 79 6.89 3.44 -1.17
N ALA A 80 6.50 3.17 0.07
CA ALA A 80 7.39 2.63 1.08
C ALA A 80 6.96 1.21 1.47
N PRO A 81 7.93 0.32 1.73
CA PRO A 81 7.62 -0.99 2.27
C PRO A 81 7.13 -0.86 3.72
N LEU A 82 6.07 -1.60 4.04
CA LEU A 82 5.54 -1.77 5.40
C LEU A 82 5.21 -3.24 5.66
N CYS A 83 5.39 -3.68 6.90
CA CYS A 83 5.07 -5.04 7.32
C CYS A 83 3.56 -5.25 7.28
N GLU A 84 3.11 -6.33 6.64
CA GLU A 84 1.68 -6.70 6.55
C GLU A 84 1.02 -6.77 7.94
N LYS A 85 1.72 -7.33 8.93
CA LYS A 85 1.19 -7.42 10.30
C LYS A 85 1.05 -6.06 10.97
N CYS A 86 2.00 -5.13 10.76
CA CYS A 86 1.87 -3.76 11.25
C CYS A 86 0.70 -3.06 10.55
N PHE A 87 0.55 -3.26 9.24
CA PHE A 87 -0.57 -2.71 8.49
C PHE A 87 -1.92 -3.20 9.04
N GLN A 88 -2.11 -4.52 9.18
CA GLN A 88 -3.34 -5.11 9.72
C GLN A 88 -3.64 -4.70 11.17
N LYS A 89 -2.61 -4.48 12.00
CA LYS A 89 -2.80 -4.06 13.40
C LYS A 89 -3.38 -2.64 13.52
N PHE A 90 -2.97 -1.74 12.64
CA PHE A 90 -3.29 -0.30 12.73
C PHE A 90 -4.33 0.16 11.72
N THR A 91 -4.72 -0.70 10.79
CA THR A 91 -5.77 -0.46 9.80
C THR A 91 -6.91 -1.43 10.07
N ASN A 92 -8.16 -0.98 10.02
CA ASN A 92 -9.32 -1.89 10.07
C ASN A 92 -9.53 -2.58 8.70
N PHE A 93 -8.44 -2.90 8.01
CA PHE A 93 -8.45 -3.51 6.69
C PHE A 93 -8.64 -5.01 6.88
N ARG A 94 -9.81 -5.51 6.49
CA ARG A 94 -10.27 -6.89 6.73
C ARG A 94 -10.64 -7.56 5.41
#